data_AF-A0A2J7Q989-F1
#
_entry.id   AF-A0A2J7Q989-F1
#
_cell.length_a   1.000
_cell.length_b   1.000
_cell.length_c   1.000
_cell.angle_alpha   90.00
_cell.angle_beta   90.00
_cell.angle_gamma   90.00
#
_symmetry.space_group_name_H-M   'P 1'
#
loop_
_entity.id
_entity.type
_entity.pdbx_description
1 polymer ?
#
loop_
_entity_poly.entity_id
_entity_poly.type
_entity_poly.pdbx_seq_one_letter_code
_entity_poly.pdbx_strand_id
1 'polypeptide(L)' 'MIRRSPTRIELKLDDIQEYESMRREQESRKEQQSENHSSSVEPWPPKTKQEIIHERIGYVPQPRIT' A
#
# COMPACT_ATOMS: atom_id res chain seq x y z
N MET A 1 21.67 -8.95 -42.41
CA MET A 1 22.39 -8.21 -41.35
C MET A 1 22.30 -9.02 -40.07
N ILE A 2 23.42 -9.44 -39.48
CA ILE A 2 23.38 -10.25 -38.25
C ILE A 2 23.00 -9.37 -37.06
N ARG A 3 22.09 -9.83 -36.20
CA ARG A 3 21.67 -9.12 -34.98
C ARG A 3 22.41 -9.70 -33.77
N ARG A 4 22.77 -8.84 -32.81
CA ARG A 4 23.35 -9.25 -31.53
C ARG A 4 22.24 -9.66 -30.56
N SER A 5 22.61 -10.45 -29.56
CA SER A 5 21.70 -10.81 -28.46
C SER A 5 21.37 -9.56 -27.62
N PRO A 6 20.15 -9.47 -27.04
CA PRO A 6 19.80 -8.42 -26.10
C PRO A 6 20.69 -8.41 -24.86
N THR A 7 20.86 -7.24 -24.26
CA THR A 7 21.58 -7.08 -22.99
C THR A 7 20.77 -7.64 -21.84
N ARG A 8 21.41 -8.45 -20.99
CA ARG A 8 20.84 -8.95 -19.74
C ARG A 8 21.25 -8.03 -18.60
N ILE A 9 20.29 -7.61 -17.78
CA ILE A 9 20.54 -6.80 -16.59
C ILE A 9 20.87 -7.75 -15.45
N GLU A 10 21.98 -7.48 -14.75
CA GLU A 10 22.44 -8.24 -13.59
C GLU A 10 22.46 -7.33 -12.37
N LEU A 11 22.22 -7.91 -11.19
CA LEU A 11 22.28 -7.17 -9.92
C LEU A 11 23.73 -6.81 -9.56
N LYS A 12 23.91 -5.60 -9.05
CA LYS A 12 25.19 -5.00 -8.69
C LYS A 12 25.23 -4.70 -7.20
N LEU A 13 26.42 -4.40 -6.68
CA LEU A 13 26.56 -3.94 -5.29
C LEU A 13 25.90 -2.57 -5.06
N ASP A 14 25.79 -1.75 -6.10
CA ASP A 14 25.15 -0.44 -6.04
C ASP A 14 23.65 -0.55 -5.70
N ASP A 15 22.99 -1.63 -6.12
CA ASP A 15 21.56 -1.90 -5.83
C ASP A 15 21.31 -2.08 -4.32
N ILE A 16 22.33 -2.48 -3.57
CA ILE A 16 22.25 -2.58 -2.10
C ILE A 16 22.14 -1.19 -1.47
N GLN A 17 22.86 -0.21 -2.01
CA GLN A 17 22.81 1.18 -1.52
C GLN A 17 21.45 1.81 -1.82
N GLU A 18 20.88 1.52 -2.99
CA GLU A 18 19.52 1.93 -3.35
C GLU A 18 18.51 1.37 -2.34
N TYR A 19 18.59 0.07 -2.02
CA TYR A 19 17.74 -0.56 -1.02
C TYR A 19 17.88 0.10 0.37
N GLU A 20 19.09 0.36 0.84
CA GLU A 20 19.31 1.01 2.14
C GLU A 20 18.71 2.41 2.19
N SER A 21 18.79 3.17 1.09
CA SER A 21 18.18 4.50 1.01
C SER A 21 16.66 4.44 1.10
N MET A 22 16.03 3.54 0.33
CA MET A 22 14.58 3.33 0.36
C MET A 22 14.10 2.85 1.73
N ARG A 23 14.86 1.95 2.37
CA ARG A 23 14.55 1.45 3.70
C ARG A 23 14.57 2.58 4.72
N ARG A 24 15.60 3.43 4.69
CA ARG A 24 15.72 4.58 5.60
C ARG A 24 14.57 5.58 5.42
N GLU A 25 14.16 5.84 4.18
CA GLU A 25 13.01 6.69 3.87
C GLU A 25 11.69 6.09 4.39
N GLN A 26 11.50 4.77 4.27
CA GLN A 26 10.33 4.10 4.81
C GLN A 26 10.28 4.11 6.34
N GLU A 27 11.42 3.91 7.00
CA GLU A 27 11.54 3.98 8.46
C GLU A 27 11.22 5.40 8.96
N SER A 28 11.79 6.44 8.34
CA SER A 28 11.50 7.85 8.73
C SER A 28 10.04 8.24 8.47
N ARG A 29 9.45 7.75 7.38
CA ARG A 29 8.02 7.97 7.10
C ARG A 29 7.12 7.27 8.11
N LYS A 30 7.49 6.06 8.57
CA LYS A 30 6.76 5.34 9.63
C LYS A 30 6.89 6.05 10.98
N GLU A 31 8.04 6.59 11.32
CA GLU A 31 8.24 7.39 12.54
C GLU A 31 7.35 8.64 12.52
N GLN A 32 7.33 9.38 11.41
CA GLN A 32 6.43 10.53 11.21
C GLN A 32 4.95 10.13 11.22
N GLN A 33 4.61 8.92 10.76
CA GLN A 33 3.25 8.37 10.88
C GLN A 33 2.93 7.93 12.31
N SER A 34 3.91 7.45 13.08
CA SER A 34 3.71 6.99 14.45
C SER A 34 3.49 8.14 15.44
N GLU A 35 4.13 9.30 15.23
CA GLU A 35 3.84 10.52 16.00
C GLU A 35 2.48 11.15 15.61
N ASN A 36 2.02 10.94 14.37
CA ASN A 36 0.70 11.38 13.89
C ASN A 36 -0.42 10.33 14.07
N HIS A 37 -0.11 9.12 14.56
CA HIS A 37 -1.11 8.08 14.84
C HIS A 37 -1.83 8.28 16.19
N SER A 38 -1.84 9.50 16.70
CA SER A 38 -2.85 9.96 17.68
C SER A 38 -4.10 10.56 17.00
N SER A 39 -4.11 10.87 15.69
CA SER A 39 -5.31 11.48 15.09
C SER A 39 -5.43 11.46 13.55
N SER A 40 -5.14 10.33 12.89
CA SER A 40 -5.73 10.09 11.56
C SER A 40 -6.81 9.01 11.65
N VAL A 41 -7.81 9.33 12.48
CA VAL A 41 -9.16 8.81 12.32
C VAL A 41 -9.81 9.79 11.36
N GLU A 42 -9.86 9.43 10.08
CA GLU A 42 -10.89 9.93 9.15
C GLU A 42 -12.23 10.01 9.93
N PRO A 43 -13.02 11.11 9.83
CA PRO A 43 -14.23 11.31 10.64
C PRO A 43 -15.39 10.44 10.16
N TRP A 44 -15.10 9.28 9.59
CA TRP A 44 -16.09 8.31 9.16
C TRP A 44 -16.27 7.31 10.29
N PRO A 45 -17.52 6.98 10.63
CA PRO A 45 -17.78 5.99 11.67
C PRO A 45 -17.00 4.71 11.34
N PRO A 46 -16.43 4.01 12.35
CA PRO A 46 -15.69 2.78 12.12
C PRO A 46 -16.61 1.77 11.44
N LYS A 47 -16.50 1.66 10.12
CA LYS A 47 -17.30 0.73 9.31
C LYS A 47 -16.96 -0.67 9.76
N THR A 48 -17.98 -1.47 10.05
CA THR A 48 -17.76 -2.87 10.40
C THR A 48 -17.10 -3.59 9.21
N LYS A 49 -16.36 -4.68 9.45
CA LYS A 49 -15.79 -5.49 8.35
C LYS A 49 -16.84 -5.87 7.31
N GLN A 50 -18.09 -6.07 7.73
CA GLN A 50 -19.22 -6.39 6.87
C GLN A 50 -19.62 -5.21 5.98
N GLU A 51 -19.68 -4.00 6.53
CA GLU A 51 -20.00 -2.78 5.79
C GLU A 51 -18.95 -2.46 4.70
N ILE A 52 -17.66 -2.65 5.03
CA ILE A 52 -16.56 -2.53 4.05
C ILE A 52 -16.74 -3.53 2.91
N ILE A 53 -17.11 -4.78 3.24
CA ILE A 53 -17.35 -5.80 2.24
C ILE A 53 -18.56 -5.41 1.38
N HIS A 54 -19.67 -4.99 1.98
CA HIS A 54 -20.88 -4.60 1.26
C HIS A 54 -20.61 -3.49 0.24
N GLU A 55 -19.85 -2.45 0.63
CA GLU A 55 -19.44 -1.38 -0.29
C GLU A 55 -18.57 -1.91 -1.43
N ARG A 56 -17.60 -2.78 -1.12
CA ARG A 56 -16.69 -3.36 -2.11
C ARG A 56 -17.41 -4.23 -3.16
N ILE A 57 -18.46 -4.94 -2.77
CA ILE A 57 -19.21 -5.83 -3.67
C ILE A 57 -20.48 -5.18 -4.22
N GLY A 58 -20.74 -3.89 -3.92
CA GLY A 58 -21.95 -3.19 -4.34
C GLY A 58 -23.23 -3.79 -3.76
N TYR A 59 -23.16 -4.41 -2.58
CA TYR A 59 -24.30 -5.06 -1.94
C TYR A 59 -25.19 -4.04 -1.23
N VAL A 60 -26.43 -3.93 -1.72
CA VAL A 60 -27.48 -3.10 -1.11
C VAL A 60 -28.47 -4.03 -0.40
N PRO A 61 -28.48 -4.09 0.94
CA PRO A 61 -29.43 -4.94 1.64
C PRO A 61 -30.86 -4.46 1.35
N GLN A 62 -31.68 -5.36 0.81
CA GLN A 62 -33.10 -5.08 0.62
C GLN A 62 -33.79 -5.08 1.99
N PRO A 63 -34.65 -4.07 2.30
CA PRO A 63 -35.42 -4.09 3.53
C PRO A 63 -36.34 -5.31 3.51
N ARG A 64 -36.13 -6.25 4.44
CA ARG A 64 -37.12 -7.29 4.68
C ARG A 64 -38.27 -6.64 5.43
N ILE A 65 -39.35 -6.35 4.71
CA ILE A 65 -40.62 -5.95 5.30
C ILE A 65 -41.17 -7.19 6.00
N THR A 66 -41.24 -7.16 7.34
CA THR A 66 -41.98 -8.12 8.15
C THR A 66 -42.99 -7.37 8.99
#